data_AF-A0A662MN63-F1
#
_entry.id   AF-A0A662MN63-F1
#
_cell.length_a   1.000
_cell.length_b   1.000
_cell.length_c   1.000
_cell.angle_alpha   90.00
_cell.angle_beta   90.00
_cell.angle_gamma   90.00
#
_symmetry.space_group_name_H-M   'P 1'
#
loop_
_entity.id
_entity.type
_entity.pdbx_description
1 polymer ?
#
loop_
_entity_poly.entity_id
_entity_poly.type
_entity_poly.pdbx_seq_one_letter_code
_entity_poly.pdbx_strand_id
1 'polypeptide(L)'
;MGYRRINTVEELLQNRNRQKIYDAIRRYPGMSFTDLRVMLDIKNGTLSHHLIKLEKEGLVRSKKIGIFRRFYPAGSAMPKDMEEKIIEVILDDPGISQTAVAKRLSITRQVANYHINSLRRRGKLVVRRSGRSSEIYLR
;
A
#
# COMPACT_ATOMS: atom_id res chain seq x y z
N MET A 1 -6.90 13.47 -30.20
CA MET A 1 -6.85 14.19 -28.89
C MET A 1 -8.14 13.91 -28.15
N GLY A 2 -8.12 13.04 -27.14
CA GLY A 2 -9.32 12.69 -26.37
C GLY A 2 -9.45 13.60 -25.15
N TYR A 3 -10.46 14.46 -25.11
CA TYR A 3 -10.81 15.19 -23.89
C TYR A 3 -11.26 14.18 -22.83
N ARG A 4 -10.44 13.97 -21.80
CA ARG A 4 -10.83 13.22 -20.61
C ARG A 4 -11.94 14.01 -19.93
N ARG A 5 -13.19 13.59 -20.11
CA ARG A 5 -14.36 14.17 -19.42
C ARG A 5 -14.08 14.11 -17.92
N ILE A 6 -13.83 15.27 -17.31
CA ILE A 6 -13.71 15.39 -15.85
C ILE A 6 -15.14 15.27 -15.34
N ASN A 7 -15.51 14.10 -14.83
CA ASN A 7 -16.77 13.97 -14.11
C ASN A 7 -16.58 14.66 -12.76
N THR A 8 -17.54 15.48 -12.35
CA THR A 8 -17.53 16.06 -10.99
C THR A 8 -17.68 14.96 -9.95
N VAL A 9 -17.21 15.21 -8.72
CA VAL A 9 -17.34 14.23 -7.62
C VAL A 9 -18.82 13.89 -7.37
N GLU A 10 -19.72 14.87 -7.50
CA GLU A 10 -21.17 14.65 -7.40
C GLU A 10 -21.72 13.72 -8.48
N GLU A 11 -21.39 13.93 -9.76
CA GLU A 11 -21.78 13.00 -10.84
C GLU A 11 -21.22 11.59 -10.61
N LEU A 12 -20.01 11.53 -10.06
CA LEU A 12 -19.36 10.31 -9.63
C LEU A 12 -19.91 9.74 -8.31
N LEU A 13 -20.87 10.35 -7.64
CA LEU A 13 -21.50 9.73 -6.45
C LEU A 13 -23.01 9.56 -6.59
N GLN A 14 -23.61 9.96 -7.72
CA GLN A 14 -25.04 9.71 -8.00
C GLN A 14 -25.46 8.22 -7.96
N ASN A 15 -24.52 7.29 -8.18
CA ASN A 15 -24.82 5.88 -8.04
C ASN A 15 -24.81 5.48 -6.56
N ARG A 16 -25.96 5.03 -6.04
CA ARG A 16 -26.14 4.63 -4.63
C ARG A 16 -25.10 3.62 -4.13
N ASN A 17 -24.74 2.62 -4.93
CA ASN A 17 -23.72 1.64 -4.53
C ASN A 17 -22.33 2.26 -4.46
N ARG A 18 -21.99 3.11 -5.44
CA ARG A 18 -20.70 3.81 -5.47
C ARG A 18 -20.56 4.79 -4.29
N GLN A 19 -21.63 5.50 -3.95
CA GLN A 19 -21.69 6.35 -2.76
C GLN A 19 -21.50 5.54 -1.48
N LYS A 20 -22.29 4.46 -1.29
CA LYS A 20 -22.14 3.55 -0.13
C LYS A 20 -20.71 3.00 0.02
N ILE A 21 -20.09 2.58 -1.10
CA ILE A 21 -18.71 2.08 -1.09
C ILE A 21 -17.74 3.19 -0.66
N TYR A 22 -17.87 4.38 -1.23
CA TYR A 22 -17.03 5.52 -0.89
C TYR A 22 -17.17 5.91 0.60
N ASP A 23 -18.40 6.01 1.09
CA ASP A 23 -18.69 6.35 2.50
C ASP A 23 -18.16 5.28 3.45
N ALA A 24 -18.29 3.99 3.12
CA ALA A 24 -17.73 2.90 3.91
C ALA A 24 -16.20 2.99 4.01
N ILE A 25 -15.52 3.27 2.90
CA ILE A 25 -14.06 3.43 2.87
C ILE A 25 -13.63 4.68 3.66
N ARG A 26 -14.40 5.77 3.61
CA ARG A 26 -14.15 6.98 4.42
C ARG A 26 -14.32 6.72 5.91
N ARG A 27 -15.34 5.97 6.28
CA ARG A 27 -15.65 5.67 7.69
C ARG A 27 -14.72 4.61 8.27
N TYR A 28 -14.30 3.64 7.45
CA TYR A 28 -13.44 2.52 7.85
C TYR A 28 -12.26 2.34 6.87
N PRO A 29 -11.26 3.24 6.92
CA PRO A 29 -10.08 3.12 6.07
C PRO A 29 -9.33 1.81 6.32
N GLY A 30 -8.89 1.16 5.25
CA GLY A 30 -8.12 -0.08 5.30
C GLY A 30 -8.96 -1.36 5.26
N MET A 31 -10.27 -1.28 5.02
CA MET A 31 -11.12 -2.44 4.74
C MET A 31 -10.65 -3.20 3.49
N SER A 32 -10.79 -4.52 3.53
CA SER A 32 -10.54 -5.38 2.37
C SER A 32 -11.74 -5.42 1.42
N PHE A 33 -11.52 -5.98 0.23
CA PHE A 33 -12.60 -6.23 -0.72
C PHE A 33 -13.71 -7.10 -0.11
N THR A 34 -13.32 -8.15 0.62
CA THR A 34 -14.26 -9.06 1.28
C THR A 34 -15.06 -8.35 2.36
N ASP A 35 -14.43 -7.49 3.16
CA ASP A 35 -15.13 -6.74 4.21
C ASP A 35 -16.17 -5.80 3.60
N LEU A 36 -15.79 -5.06 2.54
CA LEU A 36 -16.72 -4.15 1.84
C LEU A 36 -17.88 -4.91 1.20
N ARG A 37 -17.59 -6.07 0.60
CA ARG A 37 -18.59 -6.93 -0.03
C ARG A 37 -19.63 -7.40 0.98
N VAL A 38 -19.17 -7.94 2.12
CA VAL A 38 -20.05 -8.47 3.17
C VAL A 38 -20.82 -7.35 3.85
N MET A 39 -20.16 -6.25 4.20
CA MET A 39 -20.78 -5.12 4.90
C MET A 39 -21.87 -4.42 4.07
N LEU A 40 -21.64 -4.27 2.76
CA LEU A 40 -22.54 -3.51 1.88
C LEU A 40 -23.54 -4.40 1.14
N ASP A 41 -23.42 -5.73 1.26
CA ASP A 41 -24.19 -6.73 0.53
C ASP A 41 -24.19 -6.48 -1.00
N ILE A 42 -22.99 -6.27 -1.56
CA ILE A 42 -22.81 -5.96 -2.99
C ILE A 42 -22.16 -7.15 -3.71
N LYS A 43 -22.66 -7.48 -4.92
CA LYS A 43 -22.07 -8.53 -5.77
C LYS A 43 -20.64 -8.20 -6.20
N ASN A 44 -19.79 -9.23 -6.34
CA ASN A 44 -18.36 -9.08 -6.70
C ASN A 44 -18.10 -8.18 -7.92
N GLY A 45 -18.80 -8.43 -9.03
CA GLY A 45 -18.61 -7.64 -10.26
C GLY A 45 -18.98 -6.17 -10.07
N THR A 46 -20.08 -5.90 -9.35
CA THR A 46 -20.55 -4.54 -9.03
C THR A 46 -19.55 -3.80 -8.14
N LEU A 47 -19.08 -4.44 -7.06
CA LEU A 47 -18.09 -3.85 -6.15
C LEU A 47 -16.77 -3.56 -6.88
N SER A 48 -16.27 -4.53 -7.66
CA SER A 48 -15.04 -4.38 -8.44
C SER A 48 -15.14 -3.21 -9.43
N HIS A 49 -16.22 -3.14 -10.21
CA HIS A 49 -16.46 -2.06 -11.17
C HIS A 49 -16.46 -0.67 -10.49
N HIS A 50 -17.15 -0.54 -9.35
CA HIS A 50 -17.20 0.73 -8.63
C HIS A 50 -15.87 1.10 -7.98
N LEU A 51 -15.14 0.15 -7.40
CA LEU A 51 -13.82 0.41 -6.83
C LEU A 51 -12.83 0.87 -7.90
N ILE A 52 -12.79 0.19 -9.07
CA ILE A 52 -11.95 0.60 -10.20
C ILE A 52 -12.29 2.03 -10.63
N LYS A 53 -13.58 2.38 -10.69
CA LYS A 53 -13.99 3.74 -11.04
C LYS A 53 -13.55 4.76 -10.00
N LEU A 54 -13.78 4.49 -8.70
CA LEU A 54 -13.36 5.37 -7.61
C LEU A 54 -11.83 5.58 -7.57
N GLU A 55 -11.05 4.56 -7.91
CA GLU A 55 -9.59 4.67 -8.02
C GLU A 55 -9.14 5.47 -9.24
N LYS A 56 -9.76 5.23 -10.42
CA LYS A 56 -9.46 5.97 -11.65
C LYS A 56 -9.73 7.48 -11.52
N GLU A 57 -10.74 7.83 -10.74
CA GLU A 57 -11.13 9.21 -10.46
C GLU A 57 -10.39 9.80 -9.25
N GLY A 58 -9.49 9.02 -8.63
CA GLY A 58 -8.63 9.51 -7.54
C GLY A 58 -9.36 9.77 -6.22
N LEU A 59 -10.54 9.21 -6.01
CA LEU A 59 -11.30 9.32 -4.75
C LEU A 59 -10.89 8.25 -3.73
N VAL A 60 -10.47 7.08 -4.21
CA VAL A 60 -10.02 5.95 -3.40
C VAL A 60 -8.62 5.55 -3.86
N ARG A 61 -7.81 5.09 -2.93
CA ARG A 61 -6.55 4.40 -3.20
C ARG A 61 -6.60 3.01 -2.61
N SER A 62 -5.87 2.08 -3.20
CA SER A 62 -5.67 0.76 -2.61
C SER A 62 -4.20 0.45 -2.42
N LYS A 63 -3.93 -0.42 -1.46
CA LYS A 63 -2.61 -0.94 -1.18
C LYS A 63 -2.68 -2.41 -0.83
N LYS A 64 -1.71 -3.16 -1.32
CA LYS A 64 -1.53 -4.55 -0.92
C LYS A 64 -0.83 -4.57 0.44
N ILE A 65 -1.50 -5.11 1.45
CA ILE A 65 -0.93 -5.33 2.78
C ILE A 65 -1.09 -6.81 3.10
N GLY A 66 0.03 -7.54 3.06
CA GLY A 66 0.04 -9.00 3.08
C GLY A 66 -0.63 -9.59 1.83
N ILE A 67 -1.59 -10.50 2.02
CA ILE A 67 -2.36 -11.11 0.93
C ILE A 67 -3.56 -10.26 0.50
N PHE A 68 -3.98 -9.29 1.32
CA PHE A 68 -5.20 -8.53 1.08
C PHE A 68 -4.91 -7.18 0.44
N ARG A 69 -5.80 -6.81 -0.49
CA ARG A 69 -5.90 -5.44 -0.99
C ARG A 69 -6.80 -4.65 -0.05
N ARG A 70 -6.27 -3.58 0.51
CA ARG A 70 -6.97 -2.69 1.44
C ARG A 70 -7.25 -1.35 0.77
N PHE A 71 -8.42 -0.78 1.03
CA PHE A 71 -8.90 0.45 0.39
C PHE A 71 -8.93 1.61 1.37
N TYR A 72 -8.53 2.79 0.90
CA TYR A 72 -8.37 4.00 1.69
C TYR A 72 -8.92 5.20 0.91
N PRO A 73 -9.47 6.21 1.59
CA PRO A 73 -9.80 7.48 0.94
C PRO A 73 -8.54 8.12 0.36
N ALA A 74 -8.67 8.79 -0.78
CA ALA A 74 -7.59 9.63 -1.28
C ALA A 74 -7.24 10.74 -0.26
N GLY A 75 -5.95 11.05 -0.15
CA GLY A 75 -5.43 12.02 0.83
C GLY A 75 -5.30 11.48 2.27
N SER A 76 -5.79 10.27 2.57
CA SER A 76 -5.58 9.65 3.88
C SER A 76 -4.18 9.07 4.03
N ALA A 77 -3.64 9.09 5.25
CA ALA A 77 -2.39 8.40 5.56
C ALA A 77 -2.58 6.89 5.41
N MET A 78 -1.82 6.29 4.49
CA MET A 78 -1.84 4.84 4.28
C MET A 78 -0.76 4.20 5.14
N PRO A 79 -1.05 3.10 5.86
CA PRO A 79 -0.03 2.36 6.60
C PRO A 79 1.12 1.98 5.68
N LYS A 80 2.34 2.19 6.15
CA LYS A 80 3.55 1.73 5.47
C LYS A 80 3.66 0.22 5.63
N ASP A 81 3.90 -0.48 4.54
CA ASP A 81 4.26 -1.88 4.55
C ASP A 81 5.68 -2.07 5.10
N MET A 82 6.07 -3.32 5.29
CA MET A 82 7.38 -3.64 5.88
C MET A 82 8.55 -3.17 5.00
N GLU A 83 8.40 -3.22 3.68
CA GLU A 83 9.48 -2.82 2.78
C GLU A 83 9.65 -1.30 2.79
N GLU A 84 8.56 -0.53 2.81
CA GLU A 84 8.62 0.93 2.99
C GLU A 84 9.26 1.31 4.34
N LYS A 85 8.93 0.62 5.42
CA LYS A 85 9.57 0.84 6.73
C LYS A 85 11.08 0.56 6.67
N ILE A 86 11.49 -0.51 5.99
CA ILE A 86 12.91 -0.84 5.79
C ILE A 86 13.61 0.25 4.97
N ILE A 87 12.97 0.72 3.89
CA ILE A 87 13.51 1.80 3.06
C ILE A 87 13.72 3.07 3.88
N GLU A 88 12.75 3.45 4.73
CA GLU A 88 12.89 4.62 5.61
C GLU A 88 14.02 4.49 6.61
N VAL A 89 14.20 3.31 7.21
CA VAL A 89 15.33 3.05 8.11
C VAL A 89 16.67 3.19 7.39
N ILE A 90 16.76 2.76 6.11
CA ILE A 90 17.98 2.89 5.30
C ILE A 90 18.19 4.35 4.84
N LEU A 91 17.12 5.11 4.58
CA LEU A 91 17.20 6.54 4.28
C LEU A 91 17.70 7.34 5.48
N ASP A 92 17.22 7.01 6.67
CA ASP A 92 17.62 7.62 7.94
C ASP A 92 19.07 7.30 8.32
N ASP A 93 19.53 6.08 8.01
CA ASP A 93 20.88 5.60 8.35
C ASP A 93 21.49 4.79 7.19
N PRO A 94 22.02 5.46 6.14
CA PRO A 94 22.64 4.78 5.01
C PRO A 94 23.88 3.99 5.43
N GLY A 95 23.94 2.71 5.06
CA GLY A 95 24.97 1.78 5.51
C GLY A 95 24.57 0.96 6.73
N ILE A 96 23.36 1.17 7.28
CA ILE A 96 22.84 0.39 8.40
C ILE A 96 22.93 -1.12 8.12
N SER A 97 23.36 -1.87 9.14
CA SER A 97 23.45 -3.32 9.03
C SER A 97 22.08 -3.98 9.07
N GLN A 98 21.94 -5.13 8.43
CA GLN A 98 20.71 -5.94 8.48
C GLN A 98 20.26 -6.27 9.92
N THR A 99 21.21 -6.49 10.83
CA THR A 99 20.91 -6.75 12.24
C THR A 99 20.34 -5.51 12.92
N ALA A 100 20.86 -4.32 12.60
CA ALA A 100 20.35 -3.06 13.11
C ALA A 100 18.98 -2.71 12.53
N VAL A 101 18.72 -2.99 11.25
CA VAL A 101 17.37 -2.88 10.64
C VAL A 101 16.36 -3.73 11.39
N ALA A 102 16.69 -5.01 11.64
CA ALA A 102 15.82 -5.92 12.37
C ALA A 102 15.49 -5.41 13.78
N LYS A 103 16.51 -4.89 14.50
CA LYS A 103 16.34 -4.29 15.83
C LYS A 103 15.48 -3.04 15.81
N ARG A 104 15.75 -2.08 14.91
CA ARG A 104 14.98 -0.81 14.81
C ARG A 104 13.50 -1.04 14.51
N LEU A 105 13.19 -2.05 13.71
CA LEU A 105 11.81 -2.39 13.34
C LEU A 105 11.15 -3.42 14.28
N SER A 106 11.85 -3.88 15.33
CA SER A 106 11.38 -4.93 16.24
C SER A 106 10.89 -6.19 15.51
N ILE A 107 11.61 -6.62 14.48
CA ILE A 107 11.33 -7.84 13.69
C ILE A 107 12.48 -8.84 13.81
N THR A 108 12.21 -10.09 13.44
CA THR A 108 13.27 -11.12 13.41
C THR A 108 14.26 -10.85 12.28
N ARG A 109 15.52 -11.30 12.45
CA ARG A 109 16.54 -11.20 11.41
C ARG A 109 16.13 -11.92 10.12
N GLN A 110 15.36 -13.01 10.24
CA GLN A 110 14.85 -13.77 9.08
C GLN A 110 13.85 -12.93 8.27
N VAL A 111 12.91 -12.24 8.93
CA VAL A 111 11.95 -11.35 8.25
C VAL A 111 12.67 -10.19 7.58
N ALA A 112 13.61 -9.55 8.27
CA ALA A 112 14.46 -8.51 7.67
C ALA A 112 15.23 -9.05 6.45
N ASN A 113 15.83 -10.24 6.54
CA ASN A 113 16.55 -10.89 5.44
C ASN A 113 15.68 -11.09 4.21
N TYR A 114 14.45 -11.59 4.42
CA TYR A 114 13.50 -11.84 3.35
C TYR A 114 13.20 -10.54 2.58
N HIS A 115 12.84 -9.47 3.29
CA HIS A 115 12.49 -8.19 2.66
C HIS A 115 13.71 -7.50 2.02
N ILE A 116 14.86 -7.48 2.68
CA ILE A 116 16.09 -6.88 2.13
C ILE A 116 16.52 -7.62 0.84
N ASN A 117 16.47 -8.96 0.81
CA ASN A 117 16.76 -9.71 -0.41
C ASN A 117 15.69 -9.53 -1.50
N SER A 118 14.41 -9.39 -1.14
CA SER A 118 13.34 -9.02 -2.07
C SER A 118 13.63 -7.67 -2.74
N LEU A 119 13.97 -6.65 -1.95
CA LEU A 119 14.32 -5.31 -2.42
C LEU A 119 15.61 -5.32 -3.26
N ARG A 120 16.63 -6.07 -2.84
CA ARG A 120 17.89 -6.25 -3.59
C ARG A 120 17.64 -6.89 -4.96
N ARG A 121 16.88 -7.98 -5.01
CA ARG A 121 16.55 -8.68 -6.27
C ARG A 121 15.77 -7.80 -7.24
N ARG A 122 14.96 -6.87 -6.73
CA ARG A 122 14.25 -5.86 -7.52
C ARG A 122 15.08 -4.60 -7.81
N GLY A 123 16.36 -4.60 -7.45
CA GLY A 123 17.28 -3.50 -7.73
C GLY A 123 17.01 -2.22 -6.93
N LYS A 124 16.26 -2.27 -5.84
CA LYS A 124 15.94 -1.10 -5.00
C LYS A 124 17.03 -0.72 -4.00
N LEU A 125 17.91 -1.68 -3.68
CA LEU A 125 19.01 -1.48 -2.74
C LEU A 125 20.22 -2.30 -3.16
N VAL A 126 21.38 -1.93 -2.62
CA VAL A 126 22.66 -2.63 -2.72
C VAL A 126 23.10 -3.02 -1.31
N VAL A 127 23.65 -4.23 -1.20
CA VAL A 127 24.24 -4.73 0.04
C VAL A 127 25.72 -4.93 -0.19
N ARG A 128 26.56 -4.21 0.55
CA ARG A 128 28.02 -4.33 0.50
C ARG A 128 28.50 -5.13 1.70
N ARG A 129 29.41 -6.08 1.49
CA ARG A 129 30.01 -6.81 2.61
C ARG A 129 31.08 -5.94 3.28
N SER A 130 31.00 -5.82 4.60
CA SER A 130 31.94 -5.07 5.43
C SER A 130 32.31 -5.96 6.62
N GLY A 131 33.39 -6.74 6.43
CA GLY A 131 33.88 -7.74 7.38
C GLY A 131 32.83 -8.81 7.73
N ARG A 132 32.51 -8.93 9.04
CA ARG A 132 31.50 -9.86 9.57
C ARG A 132 30.05 -9.36 9.39
N SER A 133 29.87 -8.17 8.83
CA SER A 133 28.57 -7.53 8.65
C SER A 133 28.33 -7.12 7.19
N SER A 134 27.18 -6.52 6.93
CA SER A 134 26.86 -5.99 5.61
C SER A 134 26.21 -4.64 5.77
N GLU A 135 26.61 -3.70 4.93
CA GLU A 135 26.11 -2.33 4.88
C GLU A 135 25.08 -2.23 3.76
N ILE A 136 23.93 -1.63 4.07
CA ILE A 136 22.79 -1.54 3.15
C ILE A 136 22.63 -0.11 2.68
N TYR A 137 22.55 0.07 1.36
CA TYR A 137 22.35 1.37 0.72
C TYR A 137 21.20 1.27 -0.28
N LEU A 138 20.40 2.32 -0.44
CA LEU A 138 19.49 2.42 -1.57
C LEU A 138 20.27 2.55 -2.87
N ARG A 139 19.68 2.10 -3.97
CA ARG A 139 20.25 2.23 -5.32
C ARG A 139 19.82 3.54 -5.97
#